data_AF-A0AAV5VXI3-F1
#
_entry.id   AF-A0AAV5VXI3-F1
#
_cell.length_a   1.000
_cell.length_b   1.000
_cell.length_c   1.000
_cell.angle_alpha   90.00
_cell.angle_beta   90.00
_cell.angle_gamma   90.00
#
_symmetry.space_group_name_H-M   'P 1'
#
loop_
_entity.id
_entity.type
_entity.pdbx_description
1 polymer ?
#
loop_
_entity_poly.entity_id
_entity_poly.type
_entity_poly.pdbx_seq_one_letter_code
_entity_poly.pdbx_strand_id
1 'polypeptide(L)'
;CAVGAEYSSFVKSFRALNSAFMEFAQQTFDDFRILSEAEKHCVSSISILQFKALDDAYRSTSHFPNDNTIMPSYLSQITAEEEDIERFVDDCPHSFNRKDIIKKVQLSLKRKIEMTKLQFIRVKPSEEEFLVLLGLSFWSNRIADHRENLVEIVERNRREILAELHHVYIRNGSYNYASRLGELLCLLVSLERCAMLEIEDLTVYKLMNFYNE
;
A
#
# COMPACT_ATOMS: atom_id res chain seq x y z
N CYS A 1 10.74 3.16 -18.58
CA CYS A 1 10.63 4.53 -18.02
C CYS A 1 9.22 4.71 -17.50
N ALA A 2 9.06 5.15 -16.25
CA ALA A 2 7.76 5.59 -15.74
C ALA A 2 7.40 6.95 -16.36
N VAL A 3 6.12 7.17 -16.63
CA VAL A 3 5.60 8.45 -17.14
C VAL A 3 4.97 9.27 -16.02
N GLY A 4 4.74 10.57 -16.23
CA GLY A 4 4.01 11.39 -15.26
C GLY A 4 2.61 10.80 -15.00
N ALA A 5 2.16 10.81 -13.75
CA ALA A 5 0.82 10.34 -13.41
C ALA A 5 -0.26 11.28 -13.97
N GLU A 6 -1.35 10.67 -14.44
CA GLU A 6 -2.55 11.31 -14.97
C GLU A 6 -3.77 10.70 -14.27
N TYR A 7 -4.84 11.45 -14.10
CA TYR A 7 -6.06 11.03 -13.41
C TYR A 7 -6.65 9.77 -14.05
N SER A 8 -6.84 9.78 -15.38
CA SER A 8 -7.47 8.67 -16.10
C SER A 8 -6.62 7.40 -16.07
N SER A 9 -5.29 7.55 -16.10
CA SER A 9 -4.33 6.45 -16.00
C SER A 9 -4.32 5.85 -14.59
N PHE A 10 -4.42 6.68 -13.55
CA PHE A 10 -4.46 6.23 -12.15
C PHE A 10 -5.66 5.30 -11.88
N VAL A 11 -6.86 5.68 -12.32
CA VAL A 11 -8.07 4.86 -12.13
C VAL A 11 -7.93 3.50 -12.81
N LYS A 12 -7.45 3.47 -14.06
CA LYS A 12 -7.21 2.21 -14.81
C LYS A 12 -6.16 1.34 -14.11
N SER A 13 -5.08 1.98 -13.66
CA SER A 13 -3.98 1.29 -12.98
C SER A 13 -4.41 0.68 -11.65
N PHE A 14 -5.27 1.35 -10.89
CA PHE A 14 -5.78 0.81 -9.63
C PHE A 14 -6.65 -0.43 -9.85
N ARG A 15 -7.49 -0.45 -10.89
CA ARG A 15 -8.26 -1.65 -11.27
C ARG A 15 -7.35 -2.81 -11.64
N ALA A 16 -6.30 -2.56 -12.44
CA ALA A 16 -5.32 -3.56 -12.80
C ALA A 16 -4.56 -4.11 -11.57
N LEU A 17 -4.17 -3.22 -10.65
CA LEU A 17 -3.56 -3.60 -9.38
C LEU A 17 -4.49 -4.50 -8.56
N ASN A 18 -5.78 -4.16 -8.46
CA ASN A 18 -6.74 -4.99 -7.73
C ASN A 18 -6.85 -6.40 -8.32
N SER A 19 -6.89 -6.53 -9.65
CA SER A 19 -6.89 -7.84 -10.30
C SER A 19 -5.61 -8.63 -10.01
N ALA A 20 -4.44 -8.01 -10.15
CA ALA A 20 -3.15 -8.64 -9.86
C ALA A 20 -3.02 -9.03 -8.39
N PHE A 21 -3.52 -8.20 -7.48
CA PHE A 21 -3.56 -8.45 -6.04
C PHE A 21 -4.41 -9.69 -5.70
N MET A 22 -5.57 -9.84 -6.34
CA MET A 22 -6.44 -11.01 -6.17
C MET A 22 -5.79 -12.28 -6.73
N GLU A 23 -5.16 -12.19 -7.89
CA GLU A 23 -4.45 -13.32 -8.50
C GLU A 23 -3.25 -13.76 -7.64
N PHE A 24 -2.45 -12.81 -7.17
CA PHE A 24 -1.37 -13.04 -6.21
C PHE A 24 -1.89 -13.83 -5.00
N ALA A 25 -2.99 -13.36 -4.39
CA ALA A 25 -3.57 -14.01 -3.23
C ALA A 25 -4.00 -15.45 -3.48
N GLN A 26 -4.61 -15.73 -4.64
CA GLN A 26 -5.02 -17.08 -5.04
C GLN A 26 -3.82 -18.01 -5.24
N GLN A 27 -2.72 -17.50 -5.78
CA GLN A 27 -1.52 -18.30 -6.03
C GLN A 27 -0.70 -18.52 -4.75
N THR A 28 -0.71 -17.56 -3.83
CA THR A 28 0.15 -17.58 -2.63
C THR A 28 -0.50 -18.21 -1.41
N PHE A 29 -1.80 -18.02 -1.18
CA PHE A 29 -2.45 -18.44 0.06
C PHE A 29 -3.56 -19.47 -0.16
N ASP A 30 -3.31 -20.70 0.29
CA ASP A 30 -4.27 -21.81 0.24
C ASP A 30 -5.58 -21.45 0.94
N ASP A 31 -5.49 -20.82 2.11
CA ASP A 31 -6.65 -20.35 2.88
C ASP A 31 -7.49 -19.34 2.09
N PHE A 32 -6.85 -18.43 1.33
CA PHE A 32 -7.59 -17.46 0.53
C PHE A 32 -8.36 -18.12 -0.62
N ARG A 33 -7.82 -19.20 -1.22
CA ARG A 33 -8.50 -19.90 -2.32
C ARG A 33 -9.84 -20.48 -1.90
N ILE A 34 -9.93 -21.00 -0.67
CA ILE A 34 -11.12 -21.68 -0.16
C ILE A 34 -12.17 -20.73 0.44
N LEU A 35 -11.83 -19.46 0.65
CA LEU A 35 -12.78 -18.44 1.10
C LEU A 35 -13.94 -18.27 0.10
N SER A 36 -15.12 -17.93 0.62
CA SER A 36 -16.23 -17.49 -0.22
C SER A 36 -15.89 -16.18 -0.94
N GLU A 37 -16.57 -15.89 -2.05
CA GLU A 37 -16.31 -14.65 -2.81
C GLU A 37 -16.56 -13.38 -1.97
N ALA A 38 -17.53 -13.41 -1.05
CA ALA A 38 -17.79 -12.30 -0.13
C ALA A 38 -16.63 -12.08 0.85
N GLU A 39 -16.01 -13.15 1.35
CA GLU A 39 -14.85 -13.08 2.23
C GLU A 39 -13.59 -12.65 1.48
N LYS A 40 -13.37 -13.17 0.27
CA LYS A 40 -12.27 -12.73 -0.60
C LYS A 40 -12.34 -11.24 -0.89
N HIS A 41 -13.54 -10.73 -1.22
CA HIS A 41 -13.77 -9.29 -1.40
C HIS A 41 -13.53 -8.49 -0.11
N CYS A 42 -13.95 -9.03 1.04
CA CYS A 42 -13.70 -8.38 2.33
C CYS A 42 -12.20 -8.27 2.63
N VAL A 43 -11.45 -9.36 2.49
CA VAL A 43 -10.00 -9.37 2.67
C VAL A 43 -9.34 -8.36 1.74
N SER A 44 -9.68 -8.37 0.46
CA SER A 44 -9.04 -7.51 -0.53
C SER A 44 -9.34 -6.03 -0.35
N SER A 45 -10.61 -5.67 -0.11
CA SER A 45 -11.00 -4.27 0.11
C SER A 45 -10.34 -3.65 1.34
N ILE A 46 -10.05 -4.44 2.39
CA ILE A 46 -9.40 -3.96 3.62
C ILE A 46 -7.89 -3.81 3.44
N SER A 47 -7.24 -4.75 2.74
CA SER A 47 -5.78 -4.89 2.69
C SER A 47 -5.11 -4.17 1.51
N ILE A 48 -5.82 -3.96 0.39
CA ILE A 48 -5.21 -3.49 -0.87
C ILE A 48 -4.46 -2.16 -0.74
N LEU A 49 -4.97 -1.21 0.05
CA LEU A 49 -4.31 0.09 0.19
C LEU A 49 -3.02 0.00 1.01
N GLN A 50 -2.98 -0.85 2.04
CA GLN A 50 -1.77 -1.10 2.81
C GLN A 50 -0.73 -1.83 1.95
N PHE A 51 -1.16 -2.87 1.22
CA PHE A 51 -0.31 -3.57 0.26
C PHE A 51 0.26 -2.62 -0.80
N LYS A 52 -0.59 -1.79 -1.39
CA LYS A 52 -0.20 -0.78 -2.37
C LYS A 52 0.81 0.22 -1.79
N ALA A 53 0.60 0.69 -0.57
CA ALA A 53 1.50 1.64 0.09
C ALA A 53 2.90 1.03 0.30
N LEU A 54 2.97 -0.26 0.65
CA LEU A 54 4.22 -1.00 0.80
C LEU A 54 4.93 -1.19 -0.55
N ASP A 55 4.22 -1.67 -1.57
CA ASP A 55 4.76 -1.88 -2.93
C ASP A 55 5.25 -0.55 -3.55
N ASP A 56 4.48 0.53 -3.40
CA ASP A 56 4.87 1.88 -3.83
C ASP A 56 6.14 2.35 -3.12
N ALA A 57 6.23 2.19 -1.79
CA ALA A 57 7.43 2.55 -1.04
C ALA A 57 8.66 1.75 -1.51
N TYR A 58 8.53 0.45 -1.71
CA TYR A 58 9.63 -0.38 -2.21
C TYR A 58 10.11 0.05 -3.61
N ARG A 59 9.18 0.25 -4.56
CA ARG A 59 9.52 0.65 -5.93
C ARG A 59 10.08 2.06 -5.99
N SER A 60 9.46 3.00 -5.28
CA SER A 60 9.89 4.40 -5.28
C SER A 60 11.25 4.60 -4.61
N THR A 61 11.58 3.85 -3.56
CA THR A 61 12.92 3.89 -2.95
C THR A 61 13.98 3.24 -3.82
N SER A 62 13.62 2.19 -4.56
CA SER A 62 14.53 1.52 -5.50
C SER A 62 14.85 2.38 -6.73
N HIS A 63 13.85 3.05 -7.29
CA HIS A 63 14.01 3.85 -8.52
C HIS A 63 14.37 5.32 -8.26
N PHE A 64 13.93 5.88 -7.14
CA PHE A 64 14.09 7.30 -6.80
C PHE A 64 14.61 7.47 -5.37
N PRO A 65 15.80 6.95 -5.02
CA PRO A 65 16.28 6.93 -3.64
C PRO A 65 16.55 8.33 -3.05
N ASN A 66 16.77 9.35 -3.91
CA ASN A 66 17.29 10.65 -3.50
C ASN A 66 16.28 11.81 -3.64
N ASP A 67 15.05 11.53 -4.04
CA ASP A 67 14.01 12.54 -4.18
C ASP A 67 12.66 12.07 -3.58
N ASN A 68 11.64 12.91 -3.65
CA ASN A 68 10.32 12.65 -3.08
C ASN A 68 9.32 12.03 -4.09
N THR A 69 9.79 11.53 -5.23
CA THR A 69 8.96 10.88 -6.25
C THR A 69 8.37 9.59 -5.69
N ILE A 70 7.06 9.39 -5.88
CA ILE A 70 6.39 8.13 -5.60
C ILE A 70 5.87 7.50 -6.89
N MET A 71 5.56 6.21 -6.84
CA MET A 71 5.09 5.41 -7.97
C MET A 71 3.67 4.90 -7.71
N PRO A 72 2.65 5.75 -7.89
CA PRO A 72 1.27 5.39 -7.58
C PRO A 72 0.74 4.22 -8.43
N SER A 73 1.41 3.89 -9.54
CA SER A 73 1.24 2.65 -10.29
C SER A 73 2.60 2.11 -10.78
N TYR A 74 2.61 0.95 -11.42
CA TYR A 74 3.82 0.38 -12.05
C TYR A 74 4.36 1.20 -13.21
N LEU A 75 3.52 2.04 -13.84
CA LEU A 75 3.88 2.77 -15.06
C LEU A 75 3.94 4.28 -14.86
N SER A 76 3.52 4.78 -13.69
CA SER A 76 3.40 6.22 -13.44
C SER A 76 4.18 6.66 -12.20
N GLN A 77 4.69 7.88 -12.26
CA GLN A 77 5.38 8.56 -11.17
C GLN A 77 4.77 9.95 -10.91
N ILE A 78 4.87 10.43 -9.68
CA ILE A 78 4.41 11.77 -9.31
C ILE A 78 5.23 12.30 -8.13
N THR A 79 5.49 13.60 -8.11
CA THR A 79 6.05 14.31 -6.95
C THR A 79 4.98 15.13 -6.24
N ALA A 80 5.29 15.67 -5.06
CA ALA A 80 4.40 16.62 -4.39
C ALA A 80 4.62 18.08 -4.85
N GLU A 81 5.27 18.28 -5.99
CA GLU A 81 5.42 19.60 -6.61
C GLU A 81 4.14 20.00 -7.34
N GLU A 82 3.87 21.30 -7.40
CA GLU A 82 2.60 21.83 -7.91
C GLU A 82 2.40 21.47 -9.38
N GLU A 83 3.44 21.55 -10.21
CA GLU A 83 3.38 21.30 -11.65
C GLU A 83 3.00 19.83 -11.98
N ASP A 84 3.50 18.89 -11.18
CA ASP A 84 3.18 17.46 -11.36
C ASP A 84 1.74 17.16 -10.94
N ILE A 85 1.23 17.84 -9.91
CA ILE A 85 -0.15 17.69 -9.47
C ILE A 85 -1.11 18.38 -10.46
N GLU A 86 -0.73 19.54 -10.99
CA GLU A 86 -1.47 20.21 -12.05
C GLU A 86 -1.63 19.32 -13.28
N ARG A 87 -0.56 18.63 -13.69
CA ARG A 87 -0.59 17.64 -14.77
C ARG A 87 -1.50 16.46 -14.42
N PHE A 88 -1.40 15.95 -13.19
CA PHE A 88 -2.21 14.83 -12.74
C PHE A 88 -3.72 15.12 -12.80
N VAL A 89 -4.15 16.34 -12.49
CA VAL A 89 -5.58 16.70 -12.49
C VAL A 89 -6.09 17.20 -13.84
N ASP A 90 -5.23 17.40 -14.83
CA ASP A 90 -5.57 18.08 -16.08
C ASP A 90 -6.53 17.29 -16.97
N ASP A 91 -6.37 15.96 -16.98
CA ASP A 91 -7.22 15.03 -17.73
C ASP A 91 -8.44 14.55 -16.92
N CYS A 92 -8.70 15.14 -15.76
CA CYS A 92 -9.88 14.82 -14.96
C CYS A 92 -11.14 15.41 -15.64
N PRO A 93 -12.15 14.58 -16.00
CA PRO A 93 -13.33 15.05 -16.74
C PRO A 93 -14.37 15.75 -15.85
N HIS A 94 -14.13 15.83 -14.54
CA HIS A 94 -15.09 16.33 -13.57
C HIS A 94 -14.94 17.83 -13.33
N SER A 95 -16.02 18.49 -12.95
CA SER A 95 -15.98 19.89 -12.53
C SER A 95 -15.74 19.96 -11.02
N PHE A 96 -14.59 20.52 -10.63
CA PHE A 96 -14.19 20.71 -9.24
C PHE A 96 -13.43 22.03 -9.08
N ASN A 97 -13.26 22.48 -7.83
CA ASN A 97 -12.37 23.61 -7.55
C ASN A 97 -10.91 23.14 -7.67
N ARG A 98 -10.29 23.44 -8.83
CA ARG A 98 -8.93 22.99 -9.16
C ARG A 98 -7.90 23.41 -8.12
N LYS A 99 -7.95 24.66 -7.64
CA LYS A 99 -7.00 25.19 -6.66
C LYS A 99 -7.08 24.44 -5.33
N ASP A 100 -8.29 24.15 -4.86
CA ASP A 100 -8.49 23.43 -3.60
C ASP A 100 -8.05 21.96 -3.73
N ILE A 101 -8.35 21.32 -4.85
CA ILE A 101 -7.91 19.93 -5.13
C ILE A 101 -6.40 19.82 -5.22
N ILE A 102 -5.72 20.68 -5.98
CA ILE A 102 -4.25 20.67 -6.09
C ILE A 102 -3.63 20.76 -4.69
N LYS A 103 -4.07 21.73 -3.88
CA LYS A 103 -3.58 21.91 -2.52
C LYS A 103 -3.84 20.67 -1.64
N LYS A 104 -5.03 20.06 -1.75
CA LYS A 104 -5.38 18.87 -0.96
C LYS A 104 -4.55 17.66 -1.36
N VAL A 105 -4.44 17.38 -2.67
CA VAL A 105 -3.61 16.30 -3.21
C VAL A 105 -2.15 16.50 -2.81
N GLN A 106 -1.64 17.72 -2.87
CA GLN A 106 -0.27 18.03 -2.45
C GLN A 106 -0.01 17.68 -0.98
N LEU A 107 -0.91 18.09 -0.08
CA LEU A 107 -0.80 17.78 1.34
C LEU A 107 -0.86 16.27 1.59
N SER A 108 -1.76 15.57 0.92
CA SER A 108 -1.90 14.12 1.01
C SER A 108 -0.66 13.38 0.50
N LEU A 109 -0.07 13.83 -0.62
CA LEU A 109 1.17 13.26 -1.17
C LEU A 109 2.36 13.47 -0.22
N LYS A 110 2.55 14.69 0.30
CA LYS A 110 3.61 14.98 1.29
C LYS A 110 3.51 14.07 2.50
N ARG A 111 2.31 13.97 3.08
CA ARG A 111 2.03 13.08 4.21
C ARG A 111 2.31 11.61 3.87
N LYS A 112 1.89 11.15 2.68
CA LYS A 112 2.15 9.79 2.21
C LYS A 112 3.66 9.50 2.14
N ILE A 113 4.43 10.39 1.50
CA ILE A 113 5.90 10.26 1.39
C ILE A 113 6.56 10.10 2.76
N GLU A 114 6.17 10.92 3.74
CA GLU A 114 6.70 10.88 5.10
C GLU A 114 6.39 9.57 5.84
N MET A 115 5.17 9.07 5.66
CA MET A 115 4.66 7.87 6.34
C MET A 115 5.08 6.56 5.68
N THR A 116 5.41 6.58 4.39
CA THR A 116 5.77 5.39 3.62
C THR A 116 7.22 5.43 3.19
N LYS A 117 7.55 6.17 2.12
CA LYS A 117 8.85 6.18 1.47
C LYS A 117 9.98 6.50 2.43
N LEU A 118 9.86 7.55 3.24
CA LEU A 118 10.91 7.94 4.18
C LEU A 118 11.10 6.91 5.31
N GLN A 119 10.01 6.27 5.78
CA GLN A 119 10.13 5.17 6.74
C GLN A 119 10.80 3.95 6.10
N PHE A 120 10.48 3.65 4.84
CA PHE A 120 11.09 2.55 4.11
C PHE A 120 12.60 2.78 3.88
N ILE A 121 13.02 4.00 3.52
CA ILE A 121 14.44 4.39 3.41
C ILE A 121 15.16 4.24 4.75
N ARG A 122 14.49 4.54 5.86
CA ARG A 122 15.07 4.43 7.20
C ARG A 122 15.23 2.96 7.62
N VAL A 123 14.18 2.16 7.46
CA VAL A 123 14.17 0.75 7.90
C VAL A 123 15.00 -0.13 6.97
N LYS A 124 15.01 0.15 5.66
CA LYS A 124 15.69 -0.64 4.62
C LYS A 124 15.41 -2.15 4.75
N PRO A 125 14.14 -2.60 4.61
CA PRO A 125 13.85 -4.03 4.60
C PRO A 125 14.70 -4.77 3.55
N SER A 126 15.17 -5.97 3.86
CA SER A 126 15.69 -6.90 2.84
C SER A 126 14.55 -7.35 1.90
N GLU A 127 14.91 -8.05 0.84
CA GLU A 127 13.90 -8.61 -0.08
C GLU A 127 12.99 -9.62 0.64
N GLU A 128 13.54 -10.49 1.48
CA GLU A 128 12.77 -11.45 2.27
C GLU A 128 11.87 -10.76 3.30
N GLU A 129 12.39 -9.72 3.97
CA GLU A 129 11.60 -8.91 4.91
C GLU A 129 10.47 -8.15 4.19
N PHE A 130 10.72 -7.65 2.98
CA PHE A 130 9.70 -7.03 2.13
C PHE A 130 8.59 -8.01 1.76
N LEU A 131 8.93 -9.24 1.35
CA LEU A 131 7.94 -10.30 1.05
C LEU A 131 7.11 -10.66 2.29
N VAL A 132 7.73 -10.72 3.46
CA VAL A 132 7.02 -10.91 4.73
C VAL A 132 6.07 -9.76 5.02
N LEU A 133 6.51 -8.52 4.87
CA LEU A 133 5.66 -7.34 5.03
C LEU A 133 4.48 -7.33 4.03
N LEU A 134 4.68 -7.81 2.80
CA LEU A 134 3.61 -7.96 1.80
C LEU A 134 2.56 -8.98 2.28
N GLY A 135 2.99 -10.15 2.73
CA GLY A 135 2.09 -11.17 3.28
C GLY A 135 1.34 -10.69 4.53
N LEU A 136 2.02 -9.96 5.42
CA LEU A 136 1.38 -9.37 6.61
C LEU A 136 0.45 -8.21 6.28
N SER A 137 0.70 -7.47 5.20
CA SER A 137 -0.20 -6.43 4.70
C SER A 137 -1.45 -7.04 4.06
N PHE A 138 -1.31 -8.18 3.38
CA PHE A 138 -2.42 -8.96 2.85
C PHE A 138 -3.32 -9.48 3.98
N TRP A 139 -2.75 -10.23 4.92
CA TRP A 139 -3.45 -10.70 6.13
C TRP A 139 -3.43 -9.63 7.21
N SER A 140 -3.99 -8.45 6.92
CA SER A 140 -4.04 -7.31 7.84
C SER A 140 -4.88 -7.62 9.08
N ASN A 141 -4.45 -7.16 10.26
CA ASN A 141 -5.21 -7.26 11.50
C ASN A 141 -6.60 -6.62 11.39
N ARG A 142 -6.74 -5.60 10.53
CA ARG A 142 -8.03 -4.92 10.28
C ARG A 142 -9.11 -5.85 9.77
N ILE A 143 -8.75 -6.97 9.12
CA ILE A 143 -9.73 -7.94 8.63
C ILE A 143 -10.49 -8.55 9.83
N ALA A 144 -9.77 -8.90 10.90
CA ALA A 144 -10.33 -9.45 12.12
C ALA A 144 -11.32 -8.48 12.79
N ASP A 145 -11.07 -7.17 12.71
CA ASP A 145 -11.98 -6.13 13.26
C ASP A 145 -13.33 -6.05 12.53
N HIS A 146 -13.40 -6.49 11.26
CA HIS A 146 -14.61 -6.38 10.43
C HIS A 146 -15.36 -7.72 10.28
N ARG A 147 -14.67 -8.85 10.46
CA ARG A 147 -15.21 -10.20 10.25
C ARG A 147 -14.66 -11.18 11.28
N GLU A 148 -15.42 -11.44 12.34
CA GLU A 148 -15.05 -12.37 13.42
C GLU A 148 -14.73 -13.77 12.91
N ASN A 149 -15.43 -14.25 11.88
CA ASN A 149 -15.22 -15.57 11.31
C ASN A 149 -13.89 -15.72 10.54
N LEU A 150 -13.19 -14.62 10.24
CA LEU A 150 -11.89 -14.62 9.58
C LEU A 150 -10.72 -14.46 10.56
N VAL A 151 -10.98 -14.17 11.84
CA VAL A 151 -9.95 -13.91 12.87
C VAL A 151 -8.94 -15.05 12.93
N GLU A 152 -9.42 -16.29 13.05
CA GLU A 152 -8.55 -17.47 13.18
C GLU A 152 -7.66 -17.67 11.95
N ILE A 153 -8.21 -17.49 10.75
CA ILE A 153 -7.47 -17.63 9.49
C ILE A 153 -6.39 -16.55 9.39
N VAL A 154 -6.73 -15.30 9.70
CA VAL A 154 -5.79 -14.17 9.68
C VAL A 154 -4.65 -14.41 10.69
N GLU A 155 -4.97 -14.75 11.93
CA GLU A 155 -3.96 -14.99 12.96
C GLU A 155 -3.05 -16.17 12.63
N ARG A 156 -3.61 -17.25 12.07
CA ARG A 156 -2.83 -18.42 11.64
C ARG A 156 -1.84 -18.04 10.54
N ASN A 157 -2.31 -17.43 9.45
CA ASN A 157 -1.44 -17.06 8.32
C ASN A 157 -0.33 -16.08 8.76
N ARG A 158 -0.67 -15.07 9.59
CA ARG A 158 0.33 -14.14 10.11
C ARG A 158 1.40 -14.82 10.96
N ARG A 159 1.00 -15.79 11.78
CA ARG A 159 1.92 -16.57 12.62
C ARG A 159 2.86 -17.42 11.77
N GLU A 160 2.35 -18.06 10.74
CA GLU A 160 3.15 -18.87 9.79
C GLU A 160 4.15 -17.98 9.03
N ILE A 161 3.72 -16.82 8.53
CA ILE A 161 4.60 -15.86 7.86
C ILE A 161 5.73 -15.39 8.80
N LEU A 162 5.43 -15.08 10.06
CA LEU A 162 6.43 -14.67 11.04
C LEU A 162 7.37 -15.81 11.45
N ALA A 163 6.87 -17.05 11.48
CA ALA A 163 7.70 -18.23 11.72
C ALA A 163 8.70 -18.47 10.58
N GLU A 164 8.29 -18.26 9.32
CA GLU A 164 9.20 -18.33 8.18
C GLU A 164 10.28 -17.24 8.25
N LEU A 165 9.93 -16.01 8.62
CA LEU A 165 10.92 -14.95 8.82
C LEU A 165 11.92 -15.31 9.92
N HIS A 166 11.45 -15.91 11.02
CA HIS A 166 12.33 -16.43 12.08
C HIS A 166 13.32 -17.46 11.53
N HIS A 167 12.86 -18.40 10.69
CA HIS A 167 13.73 -19.38 10.06
C HIS A 167 14.76 -18.75 9.12
N VAL A 168 14.40 -17.70 8.38
CA VAL A 168 15.33 -16.92 7.55
C VAL A 168 16.42 -16.28 8.42
N TYR A 169 16.07 -15.66 9.56
CA TYR A 169 17.07 -15.08 10.44
C TYR A 169 18.02 -16.13 11.04
N ILE A 170 17.50 -17.27 11.52
CA ILE A 170 18.33 -18.36 12.02
C ILE A 170 19.29 -18.85 10.93
N ARG A 171 18.78 -19.09 9.72
CA ARG A 171 19.59 -19.57 8.58
C ARG A 171 20.73 -18.61 8.24
N ASN A 172 20.48 -17.31 8.39
CA ASN A 172 21.46 -16.25 8.16
C ASN A 172 22.37 -15.98 9.38
N GLY A 173 22.27 -16.78 10.45
CA GLY A 173 23.08 -16.64 11.66
C GLY A 173 22.69 -15.48 12.58
N SER A 174 21.51 -14.88 12.37
CA SER A 174 20.95 -13.84 13.23
C SER A 174 20.05 -14.46 14.29
N TYR A 175 20.52 -14.46 15.55
CA TYR A 175 19.77 -15.03 16.69
C TYR A 175 19.08 -13.95 17.53
N ASN A 176 19.54 -12.70 17.47
CA ASN A 176 19.01 -11.56 18.24
C ASN A 176 18.27 -10.57 17.32
N TYR A 177 17.31 -11.06 16.54
CA TYR A 177 16.58 -10.26 15.54
C TYR A 177 15.33 -9.56 16.11
N ALA A 178 15.08 -9.62 17.42
CA ALA A 178 13.88 -9.04 18.05
C ALA A 178 13.74 -7.54 17.77
N SER A 179 14.83 -6.77 17.89
CA SER A 179 14.83 -5.34 17.56
C SER A 179 14.49 -5.10 16.09
N ARG A 180 15.04 -5.91 15.18
CA ARG A 180 14.78 -5.82 13.75
C ARG A 180 13.32 -6.11 13.43
N LEU A 181 12.76 -7.16 14.03
CA LEU A 181 11.33 -7.46 13.91
C LEU A 181 10.47 -6.31 14.41
N GLY A 182 10.85 -5.67 15.53
CA GLY A 182 10.18 -4.46 16.03
C GLY A 182 10.19 -3.30 15.03
N GLU A 183 11.29 -3.06 14.32
CA GLU A 183 11.37 -2.04 13.27
C GLU A 183 10.44 -2.34 12.10
N LEU A 184 10.41 -3.59 11.63
CA LEU A 184 9.53 -4.03 10.55
C LEU A 184 8.05 -3.89 10.92
N LEU A 185 7.68 -4.27 12.15
CA LEU A 185 6.31 -4.12 12.63
C LEU A 185 5.92 -2.64 12.80
N CYS A 186 6.84 -1.79 13.25
CA CYS A 186 6.61 -0.34 13.28
C CYS A 186 6.36 0.24 11.87
N LEU A 187 7.13 -0.21 10.88
CA LEU A 187 6.91 0.16 9.47
C LEU A 187 5.53 -0.27 9.00
N LEU A 188 5.13 -1.51 9.31
CA LEU A 188 3.82 -2.05 8.94
C LEU A 188 2.66 -1.22 9.51
N VAL A 189 2.77 -0.79 10.78
CA VAL A 189 1.79 0.10 11.43
C VAL A 189 1.75 1.49 10.76
N SER A 190 2.91 2.04 10.37
CA SER A 190 2.96 3.31 9.63
C SER A 190 2.23 3.21 8.29
N LEU A 191 2.43 2.10 7.56
CA LEU A 191 1.77 1.82 6.29
C LEU A 191 0.25 1.63 6.46
N GLU A 192 -0.17 0.94 7.51
CA GLU A 192 -1.58 0.78 7.87
C GLU A 192 -2.25 2.13 8.11
N ARG A 193 -1.61 3.00 8.90
CA ARG A 193 -2.11 4.36 9.16
C ARG A 193 -2.16 5.19 7.88
N CYS A 194 -1.18 5.04 6.98
CA CYS A 194 -1.21 5.71 5.68
C CYS A 194 -2.41 5.25 4.86
N ALA A 195 -2.70 3.94 4.83
CA ALA A 195 -3.85 3.39 4.12
C ALA A 195 -5.18 3.91 4.68
N MET A 196 -5.31 4.05 6.00
CA MET A 196 -6.51 4.64 6.63
C MET A 196 -6.71 6.10 6.20
N LEU A 197 -5.65 6.90 6.22
CA LEU A 197 -5.70 8.30 5.79
C LEU A 197 -5.99 8.43 4.28
N GLU A 198 -5.55 7.47 3.47
CA GLU A 198 -5.87 7.43 2.04
C GLU A 198 -7.38 7.19 1.81
N ILE A 199 -8.04 6.36 2.64
CA ILE A 199 -9.51 6.19 2.60
C ILE A 199 -10.23 7.50 2.95
N GLU A 200 -9.76 8.20 3.98
CA GLU A 200 -10.31 9.51 4.37
C GLU A 200 -10.13 10.54 3.25
N ASP A 201 -8.94 10.58 2.64
CA ASP A 201 -8.65 11.48 1.52
C ASP A 201 -9.55 11.18 0.32
N LEU A 202 -9.71 9.90 -0.06
CA LEU A 202 -10.64 9.49 -1.12
C LEU A 202 -12.07 9.95 -0.82
N THR A 203 -12.51 9.86 0.43
CA THR A 203 -13.83 10.36 0.85
C THR A 203 -13.94 11.88 0.68
N VAL A 204 -12.91 12.63 1.07
CA VAL A 204 -12.86 14.09 0.87
C VAL A 204 -12.86 14.45 -0.62
N TYR A 205 -12.10 13.74 -1.44
CA TYR A 205 -12.06 13.95 -2.89
C TYR A 205 -13.42 13.70 -3.55
N LYS A 206 -14.19 12.70 -3.08
CA LYS A 206 -15.57 12.49 -3.54
C LYS A 206 -16.47 13.67 -3.20
N LEU A 207 -16.38 14.21 -1.97
CA LEU A 207 -17.14 15.40 -1.57
C LEU A 207 -16.79 16.66 -2.38
N MET A 208 -15.58 16.71 -2.94
CA MET A 208 -15.10 17.80 -3.79
C MET A 208 -15.37 17.57 -5.28
N ASN A 209 -16.14 16.53 -5.66
CA ASN A 209 -16.41 16.11 -7.04
C ASN A 209 -15.15 15.77 -7.86
N PHE A 210 -14.05 15.39 -7.19
CA PHE A 210 -12.83 14.97 -7.88
C PHE A 210 -12.85 13.49 -8.26
N TYR A 211 -13.52 12.65 -7.46
CA TYR A 211 -13.84 11.26 -7.82
C TYR A 211 -15.36 11.06 -7.74
N ASN A 212 -15.96 10.47 -8.78
CA ASN A 212 -17.42 10.24 -8.83
C ASN A 212 -17.82 8.75 -8.77
N GLU A 213 -16.85 7.83 -8.66
CA GLU A 213 -17.05 6.39 -8.43
C GLU A 213 -16.60 6.01 -7.01
#